data_AF-A0A2R5HH09-F1
#
_entry.id   AF-A0A2R5HH09-F1
#
_cell.length_a   1.000
_cell.length_b   1.000
_cell.length_c   1.000
_cell.angle_alpha   90.00
_cell.angle_beta   90.00
_cell.angle_gamma   90.00
#
_symmetry.space_group_name_H-M   'P 1'
#
loop_
_entity.id
_entity.type
_entity.pdbx_description
1 polymer ?
#
loop_
_entity_poly.entity_id
_entity_poly.type
_entity_poly.pdbx_seq_one_letter_code
_entity_poly.pdbx_strand_id
1 'polypeptide(L)'
;MNSQIEAWLKAYYKHEEGTALNPGNMGDSKKFARELGMLLYHLKRLDQAGAPGPSFENAFAGSELSFFEAEFADLLANFKELVPSDLLVIEFDKVVNRATEAKTDWLHGDFWPENILVKDGKIQQVRGFDKAVVGNPSADLAIAWSLFDVKERKVFFSAAEASQQSIDEARLYALRHALKNYHSEDIDQLIMSRDSLTEVLKDYGFTGDEDLRQ
;
A
#
# COMPACT_ATOMS: atom_id res chain seq x y z
N MET A 1 -5.90 -16.20 14.22
CA MET A 1 -5.17 -16.30 12.94
C MET A 1 -6.01 -17.13 11.99
N ASN A 2 -6.36 -16.59 10.82
CA ASN A 2 -7.28 -17.26 9.91
C ASN A 2 -6.55 -18.39 9.18
N SER A 3 -6.88 -19.65 9.51
CA SER A 3 -6.19 -20.86 9.03
C SER A 3 -6.15 -20.97 7.50
N GLN A 4 -7.10 -20.35 6.81
CA GLN A 4 -7.20 -20.34 5.36
C GLN A 4 -6.09 -19.55 4.67
N ILE A 5 -5.73 -18.37 5.18
CA ILE A 5 -4.71 -17.51 4.54
C ILE A 5 -3.33 -18.12 4.71
N GLU A 6 -3.03 -18.63 5.91
CA GLU A 6 -1.78 -19.35 6.16
C GLU A 6 -1.64 -20.59 5.26
N ALA A 7 -2.73 -21.35 5.08
CA ALA A 7 -2.73 -22.51 4.20
C ALA A 7 -2.49 -22.10 2.73
N TRP A 8 -3.12 -21.02 2.28
CA TRP A 8 -2.91 -20.46 0.96
C TRP A 8 -1.44 -20.03 0.75
N LEU A 9 -0.84 -19.27 1.66
CA LEU A 9 0.56 -18.86 1.55
C LEU A 9 1.54 -20.03 1.56
N LYS A 10 1.28 -21.06 2.37
CA LYS A 10 2.06 -22.31 2.38
C LYS A 10 1.99 -23.07 1.06
N ALA A 11 0.89 -22.94 0.33
CA ALA A 11 0.76 -23.51 -1.00
C ALA A 11 1.48 -22.69 -2.08
N TYR A 12 1.59 -21.37 -1.92
CA TYR A 12 2.14 -20.47 -2.94
C TYR A 12 3.64 -20.19 -2.79
N TYR A 13 4.16 -20.18 -1.56
CA TYR A 13 5.54 -19.84 -1.27
C TYR A 13 6.28 -20.95 -0.53
N LYS A 14 7.61 -20.94 -0.65
CA LYS A 14 8.45 -22.00 -0.08
C LYS A 14 8.76 -21.83 1.40
N HIS A 15 8.55 -20.63 1.96
CA HIS A 15 8.89 -20.28 3.35
C HIS A 15 10.37 -20.51 3.66
N GLU A 16 11.24 -20.25 2.67
CA GLU A 16 12.69 -20.27 2.82
C GLU A 16 13.19 -18.95 3.45
N GLU A 17 14.41 -18.97 3.99
CA GLU A 17 15.09 -17.76 4.44
C GLU A 17 15.29 -16.77 3.27
N GLY A 18 15.20 -15.48 3.58
CA GLY A 18 15.39 -14.38 2.65
C GLY A 18 15.62 -13.07 3.41
N THR A 19 15.84 -11.99 2.66
CA THR A 19 15.95 -10.63 3.21
C THR A 19 14.69 -9.84 2.91
N ALA A 20 14.39 -8.83 3.73
CA ALA A 20 13.26 -7.93 3.50
C ALA A 20 13.36 -7.32 2.09
N LEU A 21 12.22 -7.22 1.42
CA LEU A 21 12.11 -6.68 0.07
C LEU A 21 12.62 -5.24 0.05
N ASN A 22 13.41 -4.92 -0.97
CA ASN A 22 13.82 -3.56 -1.30
C ASN A 22 14.09 -3.45 -2.81
N PRO A 23 14.21 -2.24 -3.37
CA PRO A 23 14.54 -2.04 -4.79
C PRO A 23 15.79 -2.80 -5.28
N GLY A 24 16.75 -3.08 -4.40
CA GLY A 24 18.01 -3.76 -4.73
C GLY A 24 17.93 -5.29 -4.82
N ASN A 25 16.89 -5.95 -4.27
CA ASN A 25 16.81 -7.42 -4.23
C ASN A 25 15.67 -8.04 -5.04
N MET A 26 14.83 -7.23 -5.71
CA MET A 26 13.69 -7.70 -6.53
C MET A 26 14.07 -8.35 -7.87
N GLY A 27 15.34 -8.31 -8.28
CA GLY A 27 15.78 -8.85 -9.56
C GLY A 27 15.19 -8.09 -10.75
N ASP A 28 14.44 -8.76 -11.62
CA ASP A 28 13.72 -8.12 -12.73
C ASP A 28 12.47 -7.42 -12.20
N SER A 29 12.54 -6.09 -12.05
CA SER A 29 11.51 -5.27 -11.41
C SER A 29 10.12 -5.41 -12.05
N LYS A 30 10.03 -5.61 -13.38
CA LYS A 30 8.75 -5.80 -14.06
C LYS A 30 8.15 -7.18 -13.80
N LYS A 31 8.98 -8.22 -13.77
CA LYS A 31 8.53 -9.56 -13.40
C LYS A 31 8.08 -9.59 -11.94
N PHE A 32 8.85 -8.94 -11.06
CA PHE A 32 8.51 -8.85 -9.65
C PHE A 32 7.22 -8.07 -9.41
N ALA A 33 7.04 -6.91 -10.08
CA ALA A 33 5.79 -6.14 -10.04
C ALA A 33 4.58 -6.98 -10.48
N ARG A 34 4.73 -7.78 -11.53
CA ARG A 34 3.68 -8.71 -11.98
C ARG A 34 3.38 -9.78 -10.92
N GLU A 35 4.41 -10.41 -10.36
CA GLU A 35 4.26 -11.44 -9.33
C GLU A 35 3.54 -10.89 -8.10
N LEU A 36 3.96 -9.72 -7.62
CA LEU A 36 3.36 -9.06 -6.46
C LEU A 36 1.91 -8.63 -6.72
N GLY A 37 1.59 -8.14 -7.93
CA GLY A 37 0.21 -7.85 -8.31
C GLY A 37 -0.65 -9.11 -8.39
N MET A 38 -0.11 -10.22 -8.93
CA MET A 38 -0.80 -11.51 -8.97
C MET A 38 -1.08 -12.07 -7.57
N LEU A 39 -0.16 -11.86 -6.61
CA LEU A 39 -0.38 -12.21 -5.20
C LEU A 39 -1.66 -11.56 -4.68
N LEU A 40 -1.78 -10.23 -4.81
CA LEU A 40 -2.96 -9.49 -4.35
C LEU A 40 -4.23 -9.86 -5.14
N TYR A 41 -4.11 -10.14 -6.44
CA TYR A 41 -5.22 -10.64 -7.27
C TYR A 41 -5.81 -11.94 -6.72
N HIS A 42 -4.95 -12.85 -6.25
CA HIS A 42 -5.38 -14.13 -5.68
C HIS A 42 -5.87 -13.97 -4.25
N LEU A 43 -5.19 -13.17 -3.42
CA LEU A 43 -5.58 -12.88 -2.05
C LEU A 43 -7.01 -12.34 -1.99
N LYS A 44 -7.32 -11.31 -2.79
CA LYS A 44 -8.65 -10.67 -2.80
C LYS A 44 -9.80 -11.59 -3.19
N ARG A 45 -9.51 -12.78 -3.72
CA ARG A 45 -10.49 -13.78 -4.21
C ARG A 45 -10.64 -15.01 -3.30
N LEU A 46 -9.96 -15.04 -2.16
CA LEU A 46 -10.17 -16.11 -1.17
C LEU A 46 -11.62 -16.07 -0.64
N ASP A 47 -12.11 -17.21 -0.18
CA ASP A 47 -13.41 -17.30 0.50
C ASP A 47 -13.42 -16.41 1.74
N GLN A 48 -14.45 -15.57 1.88
CA GLN A 48 -14.61 -14.57 2.94
C GLN A 48 -15.38 -15.10 4.15
N ALA A 49 -15.83 -16.36 4.12
CA ALA A 49 -16.58 -16.98 5.20
C ALA A 49 -15.82 -16.90 6.54
N GLY A 50 -16.42 -16.23 7.52
CA GLY A 50 -15.85 -16.08 8.86
C GLY A 50 -14.65 -15.13 8.96
N ALA A 51 -14.39 -14.34 7.91
CA ALA A 51 -13.33 -13.33 7.93
C ALA A 51 -13.60 -12.23 8.97
N PRO A 52 -12.57 -11.74 9.68
CA PRO A 52 -12.69 -10.53 10.46
C PRO A 52 -12.82 -9.31 9.54
N GLY A 53 -13.54 -8.29 9.99
CA GLY A 53 -13.53 -6.96 9.38
C GLY A 53 -12.56 -6.01 10.11
N PRO A 54 -12.45 -4.76 9.66
CA PRO A 54 -11.64 -3.74 10.32
C PRO A 54 -12.06 -3.53 11.79
N SER A 55 -11.09 -3.50 12.70
CA SER A 55 -11.32 -3.37 14.14
C SER A 55 -10.06 -2.85 14.86
N PHE A 56 -10.18 -2.56 16.17
CA PHE A 56 -9.03 -2.12 16.98
C PHE A 56 -7.89 -3.15 16.98
N GLU A 57 -8.22 -4.45 17.01
CA GLU A 57 -7.26 -5.55 17.08
C GLU A 57 -6.38 -5.66 15.83
N ASN A 58 -6.85 -5.16 14.68
CA ASN A 58 -6.10 -5.12 13.42
C ASN A 58 -5.73 -3.69 12.99
N ALA A 59 -5.74 -2.74 13.93
CA ALA A 59 -5.43 -1.34 13.68
C ALA A 59 -6.29 -0.70 12.58
N PHE A 60 -7.52 -1.18 12.41
CA PHE A 60 -8.46 -0.75 11.37
C PHE A 60 -7.93 -0.93 9.95
N ALA A 61 -7.11 -1.96 9.73
CA ALA A 61 -6.71 -2.37 8.39
C ALA A 61 -7.95 -2.57 7.50
N GLY A 62 -7.90 -2.10 6.26
CA GLY A 62 -9.02 -2.25 5.32
C GLY A 62 -10.24 -1.37 5.60
N SER A 63 -10.19 -0.46 6.58
CA SER A 63 -11.21 0.59 6.70
C SER A 63 -11.17 1.52 5.49
N GLU A 64 -12.34 1.98 5.03
CA GLU A 64 -12.47 3.00 3.99
C GLU A 64 -11.70 4.29 4.33
N LEU A 65 -11.25 5.03 3.32
CA LEU A 65 -10.48 6.27 3.53
C LEU A 65 -11.23 7.31 4.38
N SER A 66 -12.56 7.38 4.30
CA SER A 66 -13.38 8.27 5.13
C SER A 66 -13.20 8.01 6.64
N PHE A 67 -12.85 6.78 7.04
CA PHE A 67 -12.55 6.47 8.43
C PHE A 67 -11.31 7.23 8.93
N PHE A 68 -10.39 7.57 8.05
CA PHE A 68 -9.14 8.27 8.36
C PHE A 68 -9.18 9.77 8.07
N GLU A 69 -10.35 10.35 7.76
CA GLU A 69 -10.49 11.76 7.36
C GLU A 69 -9.85 12.74 8.36
N ALA A 70 -10.18 12.59 9.65
CA ALA A 70 -9.63 13.45 10.70
C ALA A 70 -8.11 13.31 10.83
N GLU A 71 -7.58 12.08 10.79
CA GLU A 71 -6.13 11.84 10.84
C GLU A 71 -5.43 12.40 9.60
N PHE A 72 -6.06 12.31 8.43
CA PHE A 72 -5.50 12.83 7.19
C PHE A 72 -5.41 14.36 7.22
N ALA A 73 -6.45 15.04 7.71
CA ALA A 73 -6.42 16.48 7.98
C ALA A 73 -5.31 16.84 9.01
N ASP A 74 -5.23 16.07 10.09
CA ASP A 74 -4.10 15.92 11.02
C ASP A 74 -2.73 16.06 10.36
N LEU A 75 -2.44 15.09 9.51
CA LEU A 75 -1.16 14.94 8.83
C LEU A 75 -0.90 16.11 7.89
N LEU A 76 -1.86 16.51 7.07
CA LEU A 76 -1.70 17.60 6.12
C LEU A 76 -1.47 18.96 6.80
N ALA A 77 -2.12 19.21 7.94
CA ALA A 77 -1.86 20.42 8.72
C ALA A 77 -0.42 20.45 9.28
N ASN A 78 0.07 19.31 9.76
CA ASN A 78 1.41 19.18 10.33
C ASN A 78 2.53 19.24 9.27
N PHE A 79 2.25 18.83 8.03
CA PHE A 79 3.22 18.78 6.93
C PHE A 79 3.02 19.86 5.86
N LYS A 80 2.22 20.90 6.12
CA LYS A 80 1.88 21.96 5.15
C LYS A 80 3.05 22.71 4.50
N GLU A 81 4.21 22.74 5.17
CA GLU A 81 5.42 23.38 4.62
C GLU A 81 6.21 22.43 3.68
N LEU A 82 5.86 21.14 3.70
CA LEU A 82 6.52 20.09 2.92
C LEU A 82 5.67 19.65 1.72
N VAL A 83 4.35 19.66 1.86
CA VAL A 83 3.41 19.15 0.85
C VAL A 83 2.38 20.21 0.49
N PRO A 84 1.81 20.19 -0.73
CA PRO A 84 0.74 21.10 -1.12
C PRO A 84 -0.58 20.69 -0.45
N SER A 85 -0.72 20.95 0.84
CA SER A 85 -1.83 20.44 1.67
C SER A 85 -3.22 20.78 1.13
N ASP A 86 -3.43 22.01 0.64
CA ASP A 86 -4.73 22.42 0.10
C ASP A 86 -5.13 21.59 -1.13
N LEU A 87 -4.17 21.28 -2.01
CA LEU A 87 -4.38 20.40 -3.16
C LEU A 87 -4.71 18.98 -2.69
N LEU A 88 -3.95 18.46 -1.71
CA LEU A 88 -4.13 17.10 -1.21
C LEU A 88 -5.47 16.90 -0.47
N VAL A 89 -6.00 17.93 0.20
CA VAL A 89 -7.36 17.91 0.75
C VAL A 89 -8.38 17.77 -0.37
N ILE A 90 -8.27 18.58 -1.44
CA ILE A 90 -9.17 18.50 -2.59
C ILE A 90 -9.12 17.11 -3.25
N GLU A 91 -7.92 16.54 -3.41
CA GLU A 91 -7.77 15.20 -3.98
C GLU A 91 -8.33 14.11 -3.07
N PHE A 92 -8.16 14.22 -1.76
CA PHE A 92 -8.78 13.32 -0.78
C PHE A 92 -10.31 13.36 -0.88
N ASP A 93 -10.91 14.56 -0.86
CA ASP A 93 -12.35 14.74 -0.97
C ASP A 93 -12.92 14.16 -2.26
N LYS A 94 -12.21 14.35 -3.39
CA LYS A 94 -12.61 13.78 -4.69
C LYS A 94 -12.68 12.26 -4.67
N VAL A 95 -11.72 11.60 -4.00
CA VAL A 95 -11.67 10.14 -3.93
C VAL A 95 -12.73 9.61 -2.97
N VAL A 96 -12.84 10.20 -1.77
CA VAL A 96 -13.79 9.76 -0.74
C VAL A 96 -15.25 9.96 -1.15
N ASN A 97 -15.56 11.04 -1.87
CA ASN A 97 -16.92 11.32 -2.33
C ASN A 97 -17.30 10.64 -3.65
N ARG A 98 -16.41 9.84 -4.24
CA ARG A 98 -16.74 9.09 -5.46
C ARG A 98 -17.70 7.96 -5.10
N ALA A 99 -18.80 7.82 -5.85
CA ALA A 99 -19.70 6.69 -5.69
C ALA A 99 -18.93 5.37 -5.89
N THR A 100 -18.83 4.56 -4.83
CA THR A 100 -18.19 3.25 -4.83
C THR A 100 -19.24 2.15 -5.01
N GLU A 101 -18.92 1.13 -5.81
CA GLU A 101 -19.46 -0.19 -5.55
C GLU A 101 -18.71 -0.72 -4.32
N ALA A 102 -19.39 -0.84 -3.18
CA ALA A 102 -18.81 -1.31 -1.93
C ALA A 102 -18.27 -2.74 -2.12
N LYS A 103 -17.00 -2.87 -2.50
CA LYS A 103 -16.37 -4.15 -2.72
C LYS A 103 -15.38 -4.41 -1.60
N THR A 104 -15.83 -5.19 -0.62
CA THR A 104 -15.00 -5.70 0.45
C THR A 104 -14.35 -7.00 0.00
N ASP A 105 -13.03 -7.01 -0.12
CA ASP A 105 -12.25 -8.19 -0.46
C ASP A 105 -11.22 -8.48 0.64
N TRP A 106 -10.64 -9.68 0.62
CA TRP A 106 -9.50 -9.99 1.49
C TRP A 106 -8.31 -9.08 1.20
N LEU A 107 -7.66 -8.62 2.26
CA LEU A 107 -6.39 -7.94 2.24
C LEU A 107 -5.49 -8.41 3.39
N HIS A 108 -4.20 -8.20 3.23
CA HIS A 108 -3.17 -8.44 4.23
C HIS A 108 -3.22 -7.39 5.33
N GLY A 109 -3.48 -6.12 4.98
CA GLY A 109 -3.66 -5.04 5.96
C GLY A 109 -2.36 -4.46 6.52
N ASP A 110 -1.22 -5.03 6.14
CA ASP A 110 0.13 -4.58 6.51
C ASP A 110 1.14 -4.91 5.41
N PHE A 111 0.71 -4.75 4.16
CA PHE A 111 1.47 -5.20 3.00
C PHE A 111 2.58 -4.20 2.63
N TRP A 112 3.67 -4.25 3.39
CA TRP A 112 4.84 -3.39 3.21
C TRP A 112 6.13 -4.22 3.02
N PRO A 113 7.21 -3.63 2.48
CA PRO A 113 8.40 -4.40 2.07
C PRO A 113 9.04 -5.25 3.18
N GLU A 114 8.99 -4.81 4.43
CA GLU A 114 9.49 -5.52 5.62
C GLU A 114 8.79 -6.87 5.85
N ASN A 115 7.54 -7.00 5.39
CA ASN A 115 6.73 -8.21 5.52
C ASN A 115 6.91 -9.19 4.37
N ILE A 116 7.73 -8.86 3.36
CA ILE A 116 7.98 -9.70 2.19
C ILE A 116 9.45 -10.11 2.17
N LEU A 117 9.72 -11.41 2.27
CA LEU A 117 11.07 -11.93 2.16
C LEU A 117 11.40 -12.36 0.74
N VAL A 118 12.58 -11.96 0.28
CA VAL A 118 13.07 -12.19 -1.08
C VAL A 118 14.43 -12.88 -1.04
N LYS A 119 14.63 -13.78 -2.00
CA LYS A 119 15.92 -14.42 -2.29
C LYS A 119 16.01 -14.65 -3.80
N ASP A 120 17.16 -14.29 -4.37
CA ASP A 120 17.44 -14.42 -5.81
C ASP A 120 16.35 -13.80 -6.72
N GLY A 121 15.81 -12.64 -6.31
CA GLY A 121 14.77 -11.92 -7.04
C GLY A 121 13.39 -12.58 -7.01
N LYS A 122 13.12 -13.46 -6.05
CA LYS A 122 11.84 -14.18 -5.90
C LYS A 122 11.31 -14.10 -4.48
N ILE A 123 9.99 -13.97 -4.36
CA ILE A 123 9.31 -13.99 -3.06
C ILE A 123 9.45 -15.39 -2.45
N GLN A 124 9.99 -15.45 -1.24
CA GLN A 124 10.14 -16.68 -0.46
C GLN A 124 9.07 -16.81 0.61
N GLN A 125 8.62 -15.69 1.17
CA GLN A 125 7.66 -15.64 2.26
C GLN A 125 6.95 -14.29 2.30
N VAL A 126 5.68 -14.28 2.72
CA VAL A 126 4.96 -13.09 3.18
C VAL A 126 4.56 -13.34 4.64
N ARG A 127 4.77 -12.35 5.51
CA ARG A 127 4.60 -12.39 6.97
C ARG A 127 3.64 -11.29 7.42
N GLY A 128 3.14 -11.34 8.66
CA GLY A 128 2.36 -10.23 9.23
C GLY A 128 0.86 -10.26 8.91
N PHE A 129 0.23 -11.44 9.04
CA PHE A 129 -1.21 -11.62 8.77
C PHE A 129 -2.10 -11.38 9.99
N ASP A 130 -1.57 -10.84 11.08
CA ASP A 130 -2.32 -10.44 12.26
C ASP A 130 -3.29 -9.30 11.95
N LYS A 131 -3.00 -8.47 10.94
CA LYS A 131 -3.89 -7.40 10.45
C LYS A 131 -4.77 -7.80 9.26
N ALA A 132 -4.72 -9.06 8.82
CA ALA A 132 -5.46 -9.49 7.64
C ALA A 132 -6.97 -9.54 7.91
N VAL A 133 -7.75 -8.92 7.02
CA VAL A 133 -9.19 -8.73 7.15
C VAL A 133 -9.89 -8.76 5.78
N VAL A 134 -11.22 -8.79 5.79
CA VAL A 134 -12.04 -8.41 4.63
C VAL A 134 -12.46 -6.95 4.78
N GLY A 135 -12.12 -6.12 3.80
CA GLY A 135 -12.32 -4.67 3.81
C GLY A 135 -11.94 -4.04 2.47
N ASN A 136 -11.53 -2.77 2.44
CA ASN A 136 -11.05 -2.10 1.24
C ASN A 136 -9.65 -2.63 0.83
N PRO A 137 -9.53 -3.37 -0.29
CA PRO A 137 -8.26 -3.99 -0.71
C PRO A 137 -7.26 -2.98 -1.30
N SER A 138 -7.67 -1.74 -1.57
CA SER A 138 -6.80 -0.69 -2.08
C SER A 138 -5.67 -0.33 -1.12
N ALA A 139 -5.83 -0.62 0.18
CA ALA A 139 -4.78 -0.42 1.18
C ALA A 139 -3.49 -1.20 0.85
N ASP A 140 -3.60 -2.47 0.40
CA ASP A 140 -2.42 -3.27 0.05
C ASP A 140 -1.76 -2.83 -1.27
N LEU A 141 -2.51 -2.15 -2.15
CA LEU A 141 -1.97 -1.60 -3.39
C LEU A 141 -1.03 -0.41 -3.14
N ALA A 142 -1.09 0.21 -1.95
CA ALA A 142 -0.27 1.36 -1.57
C ALA A 142 1.25 1.08 -1.60
N ILE A 143 1.65 -0.19 -1.45
CA ILE A 143 3.06 -0.61 -1.53
C ILE A 143 3.72 -0.22 -2.87
N ALA A 144 2.92 -0.02 -3.92
CA ALA A 144 3.42 0.31 -5.25
C ALA A 144 4.31 1.57 -5.26
N TRP A 145 4.00 2.59 -4.46
CA TRP A 145 4.79 3.82 -4.36
C TRP A 145 6.06 3.66 -3.52
N SER A 146 6.16 2.61 -2.71
CA SER A 146 7.38 2.30 -1.95
C SER A 146 8.41 1.51 -2.76
N LEU A 147 8.03 0.91 -3.89
CA LEU A 147 8.86 -0.07 -4.61
C LEU A 147 9.11 0.24 -6.08
N PHE A 148 8.13 0.81 -6.76
CA PHE A 148 8.10 0.77 -8.22
C PHE A 148 8.08 2.17 -8.82
N ASP A 149 8.84 2.35 -9.90
CA ASP A 149 8.68 3.48 -10.81
C ASP A 149 7.36 3.37 -11.60
N VAL A 150 7.00 4.46 -12.27
CA VAL A 150 5.75 4.59 -13.06
C VAL A 150 5.46 3.41 -13.99
N LYS A 151 6.48 2.82 -14.63
CA LYS A 151 6.29 1.71 -15.59
C LYS A 151 5.94 0.41 -14.87
N GLU A 152 6.61 0.11 -13.78
CA GLU A 152 6.43 -1.08 -12.96
C GLU A 152 5.11 -0.98 -12.17
N ARG A 153 4.73 0.21 -11.67
CA ARG A 153 3.41 0.46 -11.06
C ARG A 153 2.28 0.06 -12.00
N LYS A 154 2.35 0.41 -13.29
CA LYS A 154 1.35 0.00 -14.30
C LYS A 154 1.27 -1.53 -14.45
N VAL A 155 2.41 -2.22 -14.42
CA VAL A 155 2.45 -3.69 -14.49
C VAL A 155 1.82 -4.31 -13.24
N PHE A 156 2.17 -3.80 -12.06
CA PHE A 156 1.61 -4.22 -10.78
C PHE A 156 0.09 -4.06 -10.72
N PHE A 157 -0.43 -2.85 -11.00
CA PHE A 157 -1.87 -2.58 -10.98
C PHE A 157 -2.64 -3.40 -12.03
N SER A 158 -2.05 -3.60 -13.22
CA SER A 158 -2.64 -4.47 -14.24
C SER A 158 -2.71 -5.92 -13.77
N ALA A 159 -1.66 -6.44 -13.12
CA ALA A 159 -1.63 -7.81 -12.60
C ALA A 159 -2.57 -8.01 -11.41
N ALA A 160 -2.76 -6.98 -10.58
CA ALA A 160 -3.72 -6.97 -9.48
C ALA A 160 -5.18 -6.81 -9.94
N GLU A 161 -5.41 -6.51 -11.23
CA GLU A 161 -6.70 -6.04 -11.77
C GLU A 161 -7.28 -4.90 -10.92
N ALA A 162 -6.45 -3.89 -10.65
CA ALA A 162 -6.88 -2.69 -9.93
C ALA A 162 -7.68 -1.78 -10.86
N SER A 163 -8.83 -1.32 -10.39
CA SER A 163 -9.58 -0.26 -11.08
C SER A 163 -8.87 1.08 -10.90
N GLN A 164 -9.20 2.08 -11.74
CA GLN A 164 -8.67 3.44 -11.53
C GLN A 164 -9.04 3.98 -10.14
N GLN A 165 -10.25 3.67 -9.65
CA GLN A 165 -10.67 4.06 -8.31
C GLN A 165 -9.79 3.42 -7.22
N SER A 166 -9.52 2.13 -7.32
CA SER A 166 -8.64 1.44 -6.37
C SER A 166 -7.21 2.00 -6.39
N ILE A 167 -6.72 2.42 -7.56
CA ILE A 167 -5.41 3.08 -7.69
C ILE A 167 -5.42 4.45 -7.02
N ASP A 168 -6.49 5.25 -7.21
CA ASP A 168 -6.62 6.57 -6.57
C ASP A 168 -6.68 6.44 -5.04
N GLU A 169 -7.43 5.46 -4.52
CA GLU A 169 -7.50 5.16 -3.09
C GLU A 169 -6.15 4.69 -2.54
N ALA A 170 -5.49 3.76 -3.25
CA ALA A 170 -4.18 3.24 -2.87
C ALA A 170 -3.12 4.35 -2.77
N ARG A 171 -3.20 5.36 -3.64
CA ARG A 171 -2.31 6.53 -3.60
C ARG A 171 -2.48 7.33 -2.31
N LEU A 172 -3.71 7.50 -1.84
CA LEU A 172 -4.00 8.19 -0.58
C LEU A 172 -3.59 7.36 0.64
N TYR A 173 -3.73 6.03 0.60
CA TYR A 173 -3.15 5.16 1.63
C TYR A 173 -1.62 5.26 1.66
N ALA A 174 -0.95 5.32 0.51
CA ALA A 174 0.49 5.52 0.42
C ALA A 174 0.91 6.88 1.00
N LEU A 175 0.20 7.96 0.64
CA LEU A 175 0.41 9.30 1.21
C LEU A 175 0.27 9.31 2.73
N ARG A 176 -0.82 8.73 3.25
CA ARG A 176 -1.07 8.62 4.69
C ARG A 176 0.07 7.87 5.39
N HIS A 177 0.46 6.71 4.85
CA HIS A 177 1.55 5.92 5.43
C HIS A 177 2.89 6.68 5.42
N ALA A 178 3.20 7.35 4.31
CA ALA A 178 4.40 8.15 4.15
C ALA A 178 4.47 9.31 5.15
N LEU A 179 3.39 10.08 5.32
CA LEU A 179 3.33 11.19 6.26
C LEU A 179 3.44 10.72 7.73
N LYS A 180 2.74 9.64 8.09
CA LYS A 180 2.81 9.06 9.45
C LYS A 180 4.22 8.65 9.85
N ASN A 181 5.00 8.18 8.87
CA ASN A 181 6.32 7.60 9.11
C ASN A 181 7.47 8.50 8.62
N TYR A 182 7.19 9.74 8.24
CA TYR A 182 8.17 10.67 7.67
C TYR A 182 9.36 10.99 8.61
N HIS A 183 9.13 10.89 9.92
CA HIS A 183 10.11 11.05 10.99
C HIS A 183 10.36 9.76 11.78
N SER A 184 10.20 8.59 11.14
CA SER A 184 10.45 7.31 11.80
C SER A 184 11.87 7.23 12.39
N GLU A 185 12.00 6.64 13.59
CA GLU A 185 13.30 6.33 14.20
C GLU A 185 13.97 5.12 13.53
N ASP A 186 13.18 4.23 12.92
CA ASP A 186 13.68 3.20 12.02
C ASP A 186 14.09 3.84 10.68
N ILE A 187 15.37 3.69 10.34
CA ILE A 187 15.99 4.34 9.18
C ILE A 187 15.44 3.81 7.85
N ASP A 188 15.13 2.52 7.76
CA ASP A 188 14.62 1.92 6.53
C ASP A 188 13.19 2.41 6.29
N GLN A 189 12.39 2.47 7.35
CA GLN A 189 11.04 3.03 7.31
C GLN A 189 11.05 4.53 6.96
N LEU A 190 11.99 5.31 7.51
CA LEU A 190 12.14 6.73 7.22
C LEU A 190 12.48 6.96 5.74
N ILE A 191 13.46 6.23 5.20
CA ILE A 191 13.87 6.35 3.80
C ILE A 191 12.71 5.98 2.87
N MET A 192 12.10 4.81 3.09
CA MET A 192 10.95 4.36 2.30
C MET A 192 9.81 5.38 2.30
N SER A 193 9.49 5.94 3.46
CA SER A 193 8.37 6.88 3.60
C SER A 193 8.63 8.19 2.85
N ARG A 194 9.87 8.69 2.85
CA ARG A 194 10.24 9.90 2.10
C ARG A 194 10.27 9.69 0.60
N ASP A 195 10.77 8.55 0.15
CA ASP A 195 10.79 8.19 -1.27
C ASP A 195 9.36 7.98 -1.79
N SER A 196 8.54 7.25 -1.02
CA SER A 196 7.13 7.03 -1.33
C SER A 196 6.34 8.34 -1.38
N LEU A 197 6.57 9.27 -0.43
CA LEU A 197 5.98 10.61 -0.47
C LEU A 197 6.33 11.33 -1.78
N THR A 198 7.60 11.30 -2.16
CA THR A 198 8.09 11.94 -3.39
C THR A 198 7.39 11.37 -4.63
N GLU A 199 7.26 10.05 -4.71
CA GLU A 199 6.58 9.39 -5.84
C GLU A 199 5.08 9.70 -5.90
N VAL A 200 4.41 9.77 -4.74
CA VAL A 200 3.01 10.18 -4.67
C VAL A 200 2.82 11.63 -5.11
N LEU A 201 3.69 12.53 -4.67
CA LEU A 201 3.62 13.95 -5.03
C LEU A 201 3.83 14.17 -6.53
N LYS A 202 4.77 13.45 -7.15
CA LYS A 202 4.96 13.45 -8.61
C LYS A 202 3.69 13.04 -9.36
N ASP A 203 2.97 12.03 -8.87
CA ASP A 203 1.70 11.59 -9.46
C ASP A 203 0.59 12.66 -9.37
N TYR A 204 0.68 13.60 -8.42
CA TYR A 204 -0.18 14.79 -8.32
C TYR A 204 0.40 16.02 -9.04
N GLY A 205 1.53 15.88 -9.73
CA GLY A 205 2.18 16.96 -10.48
C GLY A 205 3.06 17.88 -9.64
N PHE A 206 3.36 17.52 -8.39
CA PHE A 206 4.23 18.30 -7.51
C PHE A 206 5.65 17.71 -7.49
N THR A 207 6.63 18.46 -7.97
CA THR A 207 8.04 18.00 -8.08
C THR A 207 9.03 18.76 -7.21
N GLY A 208 8.56 19.58 -6.25
CA GLY A 208 9.37 20.20 -5.19
C GLY A 208 10.35 21.31 -5.61
N ASP A 209 10.85 21.32 -6.85
CA ASP A 209 11.90 22.26 -7.28
C ASP A 209 11.37 23.60 -7.86
N GLU A 210 10.13 23.65 -8.36
CA GLU A 210 9.56 24.87 -8.97
C GLU A 210 8.56 25.61 -8.07
N ASP A 211 7.87 24.93 -7.14
CA ASP A 211 6.71 25.48 -6.43
C ASP A 211 7.00 26.02 -5.01
N LEU A 212 8.19 25.79 -4.45
CA LEU A 212 8.60 26.36 -3.15
C LEU A 212 9.19 27.79 -3.26
N ARG A 213 9.12 28.40 -4.45
CA ARG A 213 9.69 29.74 -4.74
C ARG A 213 8.64 30.83 -5.02
N GLN A 214 7.36 30.56 -4.83
CA GLN A 214 6.30 31.57 -4.87
C GLN A 214 5.76 31.83 -3.46
#